data_AF-V5H5N5-F1
#
_entry.id   AF-V5H5N5-F1
#
_cell.length_a   1.000
_cell.length_b   1.000
_cell.length_c   1.000
_cell.angle_alpha   90.00
_cell.angle_beta   90.00
_cell.angle_gamma   90.00
#
_symmetry.space_group_name_H-M   'P 1'
#
loop_
_entity.id
_entity.type
_entity.pdbx_description
1 polymer ?
#
loop_
_entity_poly.entity_id
_entity_poly.type
_entity_poly.pdbx_seq_one_letter_code
_entity_poly.pdbx_strand_id
1 'polypeptide(L)'
;MQLSWTSGVLVAVDSLSQLFLFRLSPVTEPGNPISPSYTVTLLEHCLMTGTDWWDILLGLRPDVIETVCAKMTEVFNKQPPGIQQYLLSRFLTVKGSLYRCLANGQARAGDCHAQIMLNAVSAVMKGLLRPRDLSSHEKGPAETLTAVMSGREVIANLDKVLLHLETKEFSVEPLILQSLQQLTQWVADLTLHLMASLPQQVYNHMRFPGGGLIADPKSLNMLRELLVIFRMWGFISESCLPAYTKMTDNLDILSLLFKLLTKTLLNHGSEPDETLLDECCLLPSQILIPSIDLGNHAEGVASPALFLNSLPLPFEFGIQPDFLHIPSKLHAVEGSVAMPSKVDIVRHIGLGSNPSAARHCTRCFSISMVRPGVKAGTIRAWEQRWVRFCPCGGQWRLVM
;
A
#
# COMPACT_ATOMS: atom_id res chain seq x y z
N MET A 1 12.82 -32.47 15.63
CA MET A 1 12.08 -31.22 15.97
C MET A 1 12.96 -30.03 15.61
N GLN A 2 12.39 -28.89 15.24
CA GLN A 2 13.14 -27.69 14.85
C GLN A 2 12.43 -26.43 15.34
N LEU A 3 13.20 -25.49 15.91
CA LEU A 3 12.70 -24.18 16.31
C LEU A 3 12.68 -23.22 15.11
N SER A 4 11.72 -22.29 15.13
CA SER A 4 11.72 -21.14 14.23
C SER A 4 12.83 -20.15 14.59
N TRP A 5 13.12 -19.21 13.69
CA TRP A 5 14.21 -18.23 13.87
C TRP A 5 14.02 -17.34 15.09
N THR A 6 12.78 -16.97 15.43
CA THR A 6 12.50 -16.17 16.63
C THR A 6 12.27 -17.04 17.87
N SER A 7 12.39 -18.36 17.73
CA SER A 7 12.08 -19.37 18.75
C SER A 7 10.65 -19.30 19.30
N GLY A 8 9.72 -18.68 18.57
CA GLY A 8 8.29 -18.60 18.94
C GLY A 8 7.49 -19.85 18.57
N VAL A 9 8.04 -20.73 17.72
CA VAL A 9 7.36 -21.94 17.24
C VAL A 9 8.32 -23.13 17.22
N LEU A 10 7.82 -24.31 17.60
CA LEU A 10 8.47 -25.61 17.42
C LEU A 10 7.72 -26.42 16.38
N VAL A 11 8.45 -26.94 15.40
CA VAL A 11 7.94 -27.93 14.44
C VAL A 11 8.43 -29.32 14.84
N ALA A 12 7.51 -30.27 14.96
CA ALA A 12 7.81 -31.67 15.22
C ALA A 12 7.20 -32.56 14.14
N VAL A 13 7.83 -33.73 13.93
CA VAL A 13 7.32 -34.79 13.07
C VAL A 13 7.25 -36.04 13.93
N ASP A 14 6.13 -36.74 13.90
CA ASP A 14 5.98 -38.02 14.60
C ASP A 14 6.40 -39.21 13.74
N SER A 15 6.26 -40.43 14.27
CA SER A 15 6.57 -41.67 13.55
C SER A 15 5.60 -41.97 12.40
N LEU A 16 4.47 -41.25 12.30
CA LEU A 16 3.48 -41.37 11.23
C LEU A 16 3.66 -40.29 10.14
N SER A 17 4.77 -39.53 10.17
CA SER A 17 5.04 -38.40 9.27
C SER A 17 4.02 -37.26 9.38
N GLN A 18 3.32 -37.14 10.51
CA GLN A 18 2.45 -36.01 10.79
C GLN A 18 3.27 -34.82 11.28
N LEU A 19 2.98 -33.64 10.73
CA LEU A 19 3.61 -32.38 11.12
C LEU A 19 2.80 -31.72 12.24
N PHE A 20 3.47 -31.44 13.35
CA PHE A 20 2.90 -30.70 14.48
C PHE A 20 3.60 -29.35 14.62
N LEU A 21 2.82 -28.31 14.84
CA LEU A 21 3.30 -26.96 15.08
C LEU A 21 2.85 -26.51 16.47
N PHE A 22 3.82 -26.29 17.36
CA PHE A 22 3.58 -25.84 18.73
C PHE A 22 3.94 -24.36 18.85
N ARG A 23 3.01 -23.56 19.39
CA ARG A 23 3.30 -22.20 19.82
C ARG A 23 4.07 -22.25 21.13
N LEU A 24 5.21 -21.56 21.19
CA LEU A 24 6.03 -21.49 22.40
C LEU A 24 5.79 -20.14 23.09
N SER A 25 5.66 -20.15 24.40
CA SER A 25 5.75 -18.92 25.20
C SER A 25 7.23 -18.54 25.38
N PRO A 26 7.58 -17.24 25.46
CA PRO A 26 8.93 -16.78 25.75
C PRO A 26 9.51 -17.55 26.94
N VAL A 27 10.75 -18.02 26.78
CA VAL A 27 11.44 -18.90 27.74
C VAL A 27 11.55 -18.29 29.14
N THR A 28 11.43 -16.96 29.26
CA THR A 28 11.59 -16.25 30.53
C THR A 28 10.47 -16.53 31.54
N GLU A 29 9.24 -16.82 31.10
CA GLU A 29 8.10 -17.10 32.02
C GLU A 29 7.12 -18.11 31.41
N PRO A 30 7.26 -19.42 31.72
CA PRO A 30 6.35 -20.44 31.18
C PRO A 30 4.90 -20.19 31.64
N GLY A 31 3.99 -20.07 30.66
CA GLY A 31 2.55 -19.92 30.90
C GLY A 31 2.03 -18.48 30.82
N ASN A 32 2.91 -17.46 30.83
CA ASN A 32 2.49 -16.08 30.66
C ASN A 32 2.35 -15.68 29.18
N PRO A 33 1.37 -14.81 28.84
CA PRO A 33 1.25 -14.27 27.49
C PRO A 33 2.47 -13.39 27.15
N ILE A 34 2.82 -13.35 25.87
CA ILE A 34 3.92 -12.52 25.38
C ILE A 34 3.63 -11.05 25.71
N SER A 35 4.55 -10.39 26.43
CA SER A 35 4.36 -8.97 26.73
C SER A 35 4.45 -8.14 25.44
N PRO A 36 3.64 -7.07 25.29
CA PRO A 36 3.71 -6.21 24.11
C PRO A 36 5.10 -5.63 23.88
N SER A 37 5.86 -5.33 24.94
CA SER A 37 7.21 -4.79 24.83
C SER A 37 8.20 -5.82 24.26
N TYR A 38 8.11 -7.08 24.70
CA TYR A 38 8.95 -8.15 24.15
C TYR A 38 8.63 -8.42 22.66
N THR A 39 7.35 -8.43 22.30
CA THR A 39 6.92 -8.54 20.90
C THR A 39 7.52 -7.43 20.04
N VAL A 40 7.53 -6.18 20.53
CA VAL A 40 8.13 -5.04 19.81
C VAL A 40 9.62 -5.30 19.56
N THR A 41 10.38 -5.76 20.56
CA THR A 41 11.80 -6.08 20.39
C THR A 41 12.05 -7.18 19.35
N LEU A 42 11.23 -8.24 19.33
CA LEU A 42 11.34 -9.27 18.29
C LEU A 42 11.03 -8.73 16.89
N LEU A 43 10.01 -7.87 16.76
CA LEU A 43 9.65 -7.26 15.49
C LEU A 43 10.70 -6.24 15.01
N GLU A 44 11.35 -5.51 15.93
CA GLU A 44 12.51 -4.66 15.63
C GLU A 44 13.68 -5.49 15.13
N HIS A 45 13.96 -6.63 15.78
CA HIS A 45 14.97 -7.56 15.30
C HIS A 45 14.66 -8.01 13.86
N CYS A 46 13.43 -8.48 13.58
CA CYS A 46 12.99 -8.85 12.23
C CYS A 46 13.12 -7.69 11.22
N LEU A 47 12.80 -6.46 11.63
CA LEU A 47 12.91 -5.27 10.78
C LEU A 47 14.37 -5.04 10.34
N MET A 48 15.31 -5.16 11.29
CA MET A 48 16.74 -4.92 11.09
C MET A 48 17.42 -6.05 10.32
N THR A 49 17.16 -7.31 10.69
CA THR A 49 17.82 -8.48 10.08
C THR A 49 17.17 -8.95 8.79
N GLY A 50 15.90 -8.60 8.57
CA GLY A 50 15.10 -9.15 7.47
C GLY A 50 14.58 -10.56 7.74
N THR A 51 14.71 -11.07 8.97
CA THR A 51 14.11 -12.35 9.38
C THR A 51 12.59 -12.28 9.28
N ASP A 52 11.98 -13.33 8.75
CA ASP A 52 10.53 -13.45 8.61
C ASP A 52 9.84 -13.47 10.00
N TRP A 53 8.77 -12.71 10.15
CA TRP A 53 8.04 -12.50 11.42
C TRP A 53 6.76 -13.36 11.54
N TRP A 54 6.54 -14.33 10.64
CA TRP A 54 5.32 -15.15 10.62
C TRP A 54 5.05 -15.89 11.94
N ASP A 55 6.09 -16.35 12.62
CA ASP A 55 6.01 -17.09 13.88
C ASP A 55 5.63 -16.19 15.06
N ILE A 56 6.09 -14.94 15.05
CA ILE A 56 5.64 -13.89 15.99
C ILE A 56 4.13 -13.66 15.84
N LEU A 57 3.61 -13.61 14.60
CA LEU A 57 2.17 -13.42 14.37
C LEU A 57 1.33 -14.53 15.00
N LEU A 58 1.79 -15.80 14.92
CA LEU A 58 1.07 -16.94 15.51
C LEU A 58 1.03 -16.91 17.04
N GLY A 59 2.04 -16.32 17.68
CA GLY A 59 2.12 -16.18 19.13
C GLY A 59 1.32 -14.98 19.68
N LEU A 60 0.87 -14.07 18.82
CA LEU A 60 0.30 -12.80 19.24
C LEU A 60 -1.22 -12.86 19.36
N ARG A 61 -1.77 -12.46 20.51
CA ARG A 61 -3.23 -12.35 20.67
C ARG A 61 -3.77 -11.07 20.01
N PRO A 62 -5.00 -11.07 19.45
CA PRO A 62 -5.56 -9.90 18.79
C PRO A 62 -5.64 -8.63 19.65
N ASP A 63 -5.90 -8.74 20.95
CA ASP A 63 -6.09 -7.62 21.88
C ASP A 63 -4.83 -6.77 22.08
N VAL A 64 -3.63 -7.34 21.89
CA VAL A 64 -2.37 -6.61 22.06
C VAL A 64 -1.85 -5.96 20.78
N ILE A 65 -2.45 -6.26 19.62
CA ILE A 65 -1.94 -5.84 18.30
C ILE A 65 -1.89 -4.32 18.16
N GLU A 66 -2.95 -3.62 18.58
CA GLU A 66 -2.99 -2.16 18.46
C GLU A 66 -1.90 -1.50 19.30
N THR A 67 -1.70 -1.98 20.53
CA THR A 67 -0.65 -1.54 21.44
C THR A 67 0.75 -1.76 20.83
N VAL A 68 0.98 -2.94 20.23
CA VAL A 68 2.24 -3.25 19.55
C VAL A 68 2.46 -2.29 18.36
N CYS A 69 1.45 -2.11 17.49
CA CYS A 69 1.54 -1.18 16.36
C CYS A 69 1.82 0.26 16.79
N ALA A 70 1.21 0.73 17.88
CA ALA A 70 1.44 2.08 18.43
C ALA A 70 2.89 2.23 18.92
N LYS A 71 3.37 1.30 19.77
CA LYS A 71 4.75 1.29 20.28
C LYS A 71 5.78 1.20 19.15
N MET A 72 5.56 0.31 18.18
CA MET A 72 6.44 0.22 17.01
C MET A 72 6.50 1.53 16.22
N THR A 73 5.35 2.20 16.05
CA THR A 73 5.30 3.50 15.35
C THR A 73 6.06 4.57 16.12
N GLU A 74 5.92 4.61 17.45
CA GLU A 74 6.68 5.53 18.30
C GLU A 74 8.18 5.32 18.19
N VAL A 75 8.66 4.07 18.28
CA VAL A 75 10.10 3.75 18.19
C VAL A 75 10.64 4.04 16.78
N PHE A 76 9.88 3.71 15.75
CA PHE A 76 10.26 3.99 14.35
C PHE A 76 10.40 5.50 14.09
N ASN A 77 9.47 6.31 14.60
CA ASN A 77 9.50 7.76 14.42
C ASN A 77 10.66 8.46 15.16
N LYS A 78 11.25 7.81 16.17
CA LYS A 78 12.46 8.29 16.86
C LYS A 78 13.75 8.04 16.07
N GLN A 79 13.71 7.21 15.02
CA GLN A 79 14.89 6.90 14.22
C GLN A 79 15.31 8.08 13.33
N PRO A 80 16.60 8.20 12.96
CA PRO A 80 17.05 9.20 12.00
C PRO A 80 16.29 9.10 10.66
N PRO A 81 16.04 10.23 9.94
CA PRO A 81 15.27 10.22 8.70
C PRO A 81 15.76 9.24 7.63
N GLY A 82 17.08 9.07 7.48
CA GLY A 82 17.65 8.12 6.53
C GLY A 82 17.33 6.65 6.88
N ILE A 83 17.28 6.31 8.17
CA ILE A 83 16.89 4.97 8.64
C ILE A 83 15.40 4.75 8.44
N GLN A 84 14.56 5.76 8.73
CA GLN A 84 13.14 5.71 8.45
C GLN A 84 12.91 5.43 6.96
N GLN A 85 13.53 6.19 6.07
CA GLN A 85 13.40 6.02 4.62
C GLN A 85 13.83 4.62 4.17
N TYR A 86 14.95 4.11 4.67
CA TYR A 86 15.47 2.78 4.32
C TYR A 86 14.56 1.63 4.78
N LEU A 87 14.00 1.72 5.99
CA LEU A 87 13.20 0.66 6.60
C LEU A 87 11.69 0.81 6.40
N LEU A 88 11.21 1.94 5.86
CA LEU A 88 9.79 2.29 5.79
C LEU A 88 8.92 1.18 5.19
N SER A 89 9.32 0.64 4.04
CA SER A 89 8.55 -0.41 3.37
C SER A 89 8.42 -1.65 4.26
N ARG A 90 9.52 -2.12 4.88
CA ARG A 90 9.47 -3.29 5.78
C ARG A 90 8.65 -3.01 7.02
N PHE A 91 8.79 -1.82 7.62
CA PHE A 91 8.02 -1.38 8.78
C PHE A 91 6.51 -1.42 8.49
N LEU A 92 6.07 -0.81 7.39
CA LEU A 92 4.67 -0.84 6.95
C LEU A 92 4.20 -2.25 6.63
N THR A 93 5.08 -3.11 6.11
CA THR A 93 4.75 -4.49 5.78
C THR A 93 4.47 -5.34 7.04
N VAL A 94 5.28 -5.14 8.09
CA VAL A 94 5.06 -5.75 9.41
C VAL A 94 3.76 -5.23 10.02
N LYS A 95 3.58 -3.91 10.05
CA LYS A 95 2.38 -3.25 10.60
C LYS A 95 1.10 -3.69 9.87
N GLY A 96 1.14 -3.77 8.54
CA GLY A 96 0.03 -4.27 7.73
C GLY A 96 -0.28 -5.73 8.04
N SER A 97 0.74 -6.58 8.26
CA SER A 97 0.52 -7.98 8.62
C SER A 97 -0.13 -8.14 10.00
N LEU A 98 0.28 -7.33 10.97
CA LEU A 98 -0.35 -7.27 12.29
C LEU A 98 -1.82 -6.86 12.18
N TYR A 99 -2.14 -5.83 11.40
CA TYR A 99 -3.53 -5.41 11.23
C TYR A 99 -4.41 -6.46 10.54
N ARG A 100 -3.85 -7.29 9.63
CA ARG A 100 -4.64 -8.38 9.02
C ARG A 100 -5.11 -9.42 10.04
N CYS A 101 -4.38 -9.61 11.14
CA CYS A 101 -4.78 -10.50 12.24
C CYS A 101 -5.98 -9.96 13.06
N LEU A 102 -6.42 -8.73 12.84
CA LEU A 102 -7.61 -8.16 13.48
C LEU A 102 -8.85 -8.32 12.59
N ALA A 103 -9.98 -8.70 13.19
CA ALA A 103 -11.26 -8.80 12.48
C ALA A 103 -11.69 -7.48 11.81
N ASN A 104 -11.35 -6.33 12.41
CA ASN A 104 -11.64 -4.98 11.91
C ASN A 104 -10.38 -4.24 11.41
N GLY A 105 -9.26 -4.93 11.20
CA GLY A 105 -7.99 -4.31 10.83
C GLY A 105 -7.74 -4.16 9.33
N GLN A 106 -8.59 -4.70 8.47
CA GLN A 106 -8.33 -4.78 7.02
C GLN A 106 -8.20 -3.41 6.35
N ALA A 107 -8.94 -2.39 6.81
CA ALA A 107 -8.77 -1.02 6.32
C ALA A 107 -7.36 -0.48 6.61
N ARG A 108 -6.88 -0.66 7.86
CA ARG A 108 -5.53 -0.23 8.28
C ARG A 108 -4.41 -1.04 7.63
N ALA A 109 -4.65 -2.32 7.34
CA ALA A 109 -3.75 -3.12 6.53
C ALA A 109 -3.67 -2.57 5.09
N GLY A 110 -4.81 -2.16 4.52
CA GLY A 110 -4.90 -1.46 3.25
C GLY A 110 -4.16 -0.12 3.25
N ASP A 111 -4.24 0.67 4.32
CA ASP A 111 -3.47 1.92 4.47
C ASP A 111 -1.96 1.65 4.38
N CYS A 112 -1.48 0.61 5.07
CA CYS A 112 -0.07 0.23 5.01
C CYS A 112 0.34 -0.18 3.58
N HIS A 113 -0.50 -0.94 2.88
CA HIS A 113 -0.24 -1.36 1.51
C HIS A 113 -0.24 -0.18 0.52
N ALA A 114 -1.28 0.66 0.55
CA ALA A 114 -1.38 1.85 -0.27
C ALA A 114 -0.15 2.74 -0.05
N GLN A 115 0.30 2.89 1.20
CA GLN A 115 1.48 3.67 1.51
C GLN A 115 2.78 3.06 0.97
N ILE A 116 2.95 1.74 1.04
CA ILE A 116 4.10 1.05 0.43
C ILE A 116 4.13 1.31 -1.08
N MET A 117 2.98 1.15 -1.75
CA MET A 117 2.88 1.32 -3.20
C MET A 117 3.08 2.77 -3.61
N LEU A 118 2.48 3.74 -2.91
CA LEU A 118 2.62 5.17 -3.18
C LEU A 118 4.09 5.61 -3.07
N ASN A 119 4.79 5.20 -2.01
CA ASN A 119 6.23 5.49 -1.85
C ASN A 119 7.06 4.87 -2.99
N ALA A 120 6.75 3.63 -3.38
CA ALA A 120 7.49 2.94 -4.44
C ALA A 120 7.26 3.60 -5.81
N VAL A 121 6.01 3.95 -6.15
CA VAL A 121 5.67 4.65 -7.39
C VAL A 121 6.30 6.04 -7.39
N SER A 122 6.20 6.79 -6.30
CA SER A 122 6.81 8.12 -6.18
C SER A 122 8.32 8.09 -6.40
N ALA A 123 9.02 7.14 -5.78
CA ALA A 123 10.46 6.97 -5.96
C ALA A 123 10.84 6.65 -7.42
N VAL A 124 10.02 5.87 -8.12
CA VAL A 124 10.26 5.53 -9.54
C VAL A 124 10.00 6.75 -10.42
N MET A 125 8.85 7.40 -10.27
CA MET A 125 8.46 8.53 -11.13
C MET A 125 9.38 9.74 -10.93
N LYS A 126 9.71 10.09 -9.68
CA LYS A 126 10.66 11.16 -9.39
C LYS A 126 12.08 10.82 -9.86
N GLY A 127 12.48 9.55 -9.77
CA GLY A 127 13.78 9.08 -10.26
C GLY A 127 13.96 9.13 -11.78
N LEU A 128 12.89 9.37 -12.55
CA LEU A 128 12.98 9.61 -14.00
C LEU A 128 13.33 11.05 -14.35
N LEU A 129 13.10 11.99 -13.42
CA LEU A 129 13.38 13.40 -13.63
C LEU A 129 14.89 13.63 -13.60
N ARG A 130 15.40 14.48 -14.50
CA ARG A 130 16.84 14.70 -14.67
C ARG A 130 17.19 16.17 -14.47
N PRO A 131 18.23 16.49 -13.67
CA PRO A 131 18.77 17.84 -13.62
C PRO A 131 19.27 18.26 -14.99
N ARG A 132 19.16 19.56 -15.30
CA ARG A 132 19.63 20.12 -16.55
C ARG A 132 21.15 20.01 -16.72
N ASP A 133 21.89 20.23 -15.64
CA ASP A 133 23.36 20.14 -15.60
C ASP A 133 23.80 19.08 -14.57
N LEU A 134 24.37 17.97 -15.05
CA LEU A 134 24.86 16.88 -14.19
C LEU A 134 26.06 17.27 -13.30
N SER A 135 26.67 18.42 -13.56
CA SER A 135 27.81 18.97 -12.82
C SER A 135 27.40 19.98 -11.75
N SER A 136 26.14 20.41 -11.69
CA SER A 136 25.69 21.36 -10.67
C SER A 136 25.45 20.62 -9.35
N HIS A 137 25.86 21.24 -8.23
CA HIS A 137 25.46 20.79 -6.89
C HIS A 137 24.03 21.25 -6.53
N GLU A 138 23.25 21.69 -7.52
CA GLU A 138 21.90 22.21 -7.31
C GLU A 138 20.91 21.07 -7.01
N LYS A 139 19.80 21.46 -6.39
CA LYS A 139 18.69 20.55 -6.10
C LYS A 139 18.12 20.02 -7.41
N GLY A 140 17.88 18.71 -7.50
CA GLY A 140 17.27 18.11 -8.67
C GLY A 140 15.81 18.54 -8.85
N PRO A 141 15.21 18.25 -10.02
CA PRO A 141 13.83 18.65 -10.33
C PRO A 141 12.79 18.08 -9.36
N ALA A 142 13.03 16.89 -8.80
CA ALA A 142 12.18 16.30 -7.78
C ALA A 142 12.20 17.13 -6.48
N GLU A 143 13.38 17.55 -6.05
CA GLU A 143 13.58 18.40 -4.88
C GLU A 143 13.04 19.82 -5.10
N THR A 144 13.20 20.36 -6.31
CA THR A 144 12.62 21.66 -6.73
C THR A 144 11.10 21.60 -6.67
N LEU A 145 10.48 20.55 -7.21
CA LEU A 145 9.04 20.34 -7.09
C LEU A 145 8.60 20.28 -5.62
N THR A 146 9.30 19.49 -4.80
CA THR A 146 9.00 19.42 -3.36
C THR A 146 9.14 20.79 -2.67
N ALA A 147 10.13 21.60 -3.05
CA ALA A 147 10.29 22.95 -2.53
C ALA A 147 9.16 23.90 -2.94
N VAL A 148 8.71 23.85 -4.20
CA VAL A 148 7.56 24.62 -4.70
C VAL A 148 6.28 24.21 -3.95
N MET A 149 6.05 22.90 -3.81
CA MET A 149 4.87 22.36 -3.14
C MET A 149 4.84 22.63 -1.63
N SER A 150 6.01 22.77 -1.01
CA SER A 150 6.18 23.10 0.42
C SER A 150 6.33 24.61 0.67
N GLY A 151 6.11 25.45 -0.34
CA GLY A 151 6.20 26.90 -0.23
C GLY A 151 5.23 27.50 0.79
N ARG A 152 5.46 28.77 1.16
CA ARG A 152 4.62 29.49 2.15
C ARG A 152 3.17 29.63 1.71
N GLU A 153 2.94 29.78 0.41
CA GLU A 153 1.59 29.82 -0.17
C GLU A 153 1.25 28.46 -0.77
N VAL A 154 0.20 27.84 -0.24
CA VAL A 154 -0.29 26.57 -0.78
C VAL A 154 -1.06 26.85 -2.07
N ILE A 155 -0.48 26.48 -3.19
CA ILE A 155 -1.07 26.68 -4.52
C ILE A 155 -2.13 25.59 -4.77
N ALA A 156 -3.40 25.97 -4.87
CA ALA A 156 -4.52 25.06 -5.17
C ALA A 156 -4.82 24.89 -6.67
N ASN A 157 -4.28 25.76 -7.51
CA ASN A 157 -4.42 25.67 -8.96
C ASN A 157 -3.20 24.97 -9.56
N LEU A 158 -3.43 23.85 -10.24
CA LEU A 158 -2.38 23.02 -10.84
C LEU A 158 -1.52 23.82 -11.84
N ASP A 159 -2.14 24.54 -12.77
CA ASP A 159 -1.40 25.29 -13.80
C ASP A 159 -0.53 26.41 -13.21
N LYS A 160 -0.94 27.02 -12.08
CA LYS A 160 -0.10 27.98 -11.36
C LYS A 160 1.16 27.36 -10.77
N VAL A 161 1.13 26.09 -10.36
CA VAL A 161 2.33 25.36 -9.92
C VAL A 161 3.31 25.22 -11.08
N LEU A 162 2.81 24.88 -12.27
CA LEU A 162 3.63 24.64 -13.46
C LEU A 162 4.44 25.87 -13.88
N LEU A 163 3.94 27.08 -13.61
CA LEU A 163 4.67 28.34 -13.88
C LEU A 163 5.99 28.47 -13.10
N HIS A 164 6.15 27.72 -12.02
CA HIS A 164 7.34 27.74 -11.17
C HIS A 164 8.33 26.61 -11.49
N LEU A 165 8.08 25.83 -12.55
CA LEU A 165 8.84 24.63 -12.87
C LEU A 165 9.42 24.71 -14.29
N GLU A 166 10.66 24.23 -14.46
CA GLU A 166 11.30 24.14 -15.76
C GLU A 166 10.84 22.88 -16.51
N THR A 167 10.02 23.04 -17.54
CA THR A 167 9.46 21.91 -18.33
C THR A 167 10.51 20.96 -18.90
N LYS A 168 11.72 21.43 -19.19
CA LYS A 168 12.82 20.62 -19.73
C LYS A 168 13.34 19.56 -18.75
N GLU A 169 13.32 19.83 -17.45
CA GLU A 169 13.79 18.89 -16.42
C GLU A 169 12.82 17.73 -16.17
N PHE A 170 11.59 17.88 -16.65
CA PHE A 170 10.53 16.86 -16.60
C PHE A 170 10.43 16.05 -17.90
N SER A 171 11.31 16.30 -18.88
CA SER A 171 11.30 15.60 -20.15
C SER A 171 11.74 14.14 -19.97
N VAL A 172 10.86 13.21 -20.33
CA VAL A 172 11.11 11.77 -20.34
C VAL A 172 10.64 11.20 -21.67
N GLU A 173 11.35 10.21 -22.18
CA GLU A 173 11.01 9.56 -23.45
C GLU A 173 9.61 8.91 -23.39
N PRO A 174 8.71 9.18 -24.35
CA PRO A 174 7.31 8.71 -24.29
C PRO A 174 7.17 7.20 -24.11
N LEU A 175 8.05 6.40 -24.70
CA LEU A 175 8.04 4.94 -24.56
C LEU A 175 8.31 4.48 -23.11
N ILE A 176 9.16 5.21 -22.37
CA ILE A 176 9.40 4.93 -20.94
C ILE A 176 8.13 5.22 -20.15
N LEU A 177 7.50 6.37 -20.39
CA LEU A 177 6.27 6.79 -19.71
C LEU A 177 5.11 5.82 -19.98
N GLN A 178 4.90 5.44 -21.25
CA GLN A 178 3.90 4.45 -21.64
C GLN A 178 4.13 3.09 -20.95
N SER A 179 5.39 2.68 -20.73
CA SER A 179 5.69 1.43 -20.01
C SER A 179 5.34 1.45 -18.52
N LEU A 180 5.07 2.64 -17.96
CA LEU A 180 4.67 2.87 -16.58
C LEU A 180 3.22 3.37 -16.45
N GLN A 181 2.46 3.38 -17.55
CA GLN A 181 1.09 3.92 -17.57
C GLN A 181 0.19 3.28 -16.50
N GLN A 182 0.36 2.00 -16.21
CA GLN A 182 -0.37 1.30 -15.16
C GLN A 182 -0.12 1.88 -13.76
N LEU A 183 1.09 2.40 -13.50
CA LEU A 183 1.41 3.03 -12.22
C LEU A 183 0.85 4.46 -12.17
N THR A 184 0.89 5.19 -13.29
CA THR A 184 0.23 6.49 -13.44
C THR A 184 -1.28 6.35 -13.19
N GLN A 185 -1.91 5.33 -13.79
CA GLN A 185 -3.32 5.02 -13.60
C GLN A 185 -3.62 4.67 -12.14
N TRP A 186 -2.82 3.81 -11.51
CA TRP A 186 -3.04 3.43 -10.11
C TRP A 186 -3.00 4.62 -9.14
N VAL A 187 -2.10 5.60 -9.35
CA VAL A 187 -2.06 6.82 -8.52
C VAL A 187 -3.30 7.67 -8.72
N ALA A 188 -3.78 7.81 -9.95
CA ALA A 188 -5.01 8.54 -10.25
C ALA A 188 -6.24 7.86 -9.64
N ASP A 189 -6.35 6.54 -9.79
CA ASP A 189 -7.43 5.73 -9.23
C ASP A 189 -7.42 5.79 -7.70
N LEU A 190 -6.24 5.67 -7.07
CA LEU A 190 -6.10 5.83 -5.62
C LEU A 190 -6.56 7.23 -5.19
N THR A 191 -6.12 8.29 -5.88
CA THR A 191 -6.51 9.66 -5.55
C THR A 191 -8.02 9.85 -5.65
N LEU A 192 -8.62 9.37 -6.74
CA LEU A 192 -10.06 9.44 -6.97
C LEU A 192 -10.83 8.65 -5.89
N HIS A 193 -10.38 7.44 -5.54
CA HIS A 193 -10.93 6.62 -4.46
C HIS A 193 -10.87 7.34 -3.10
N LEU A 194 -9.73 7.96 -2.77
CA LEU A 194 -9.59 8.71 -1.52
C LEU A 194 -10.57 9.89 -1.46
N MET A 195 -10.63 10.71 -2.52
CA MET A 195 -11.51 11.87 -2.55
C MET A 195 -12.99 11.47 -2.56
N ALA A 196 -13.38 10.46 -3.34
CA ALA A 196 -14.76 9.96 -3.36
C ALA A 196 -15.19 9.29 -2.04
N SER A 197 -14.25 8.70 -1.31
CA SER A 197 -14.53 8.08 0.00
C SER A 197 -14.60 9.10 1.15
N LEU A 198 -14.00 10.29 1.00
CA LEU A 198 -13.86 11.28 2.08
C LEU A 198 -15.20 11.64 2.76
N PRO A 199 -16.28 11.97 2.04
CA PRO A 199 -17.57 12.28 2.68
C PRO A 199 -18.13 11.11 3.48
N GLN A 200 -17.98 9.88 2.99
CA GLN A 200 -18.44 8.68 3.68
C GLN A 200 -17.61 8.40 4.94
N GLN A 201 -16.31 8.75 4.95
CA GLN A 201 -15.47 8.66 6.14
C GLN A 201 -15.87 9.67 7.21
N VAL A 202 -16.24 10.89 6.80
CA VAL A 202 -16.60 11.98 7.71
C VAL A 202 -18.02 11.83 8.24
N TYR A 203 -19.02 11.73 7.36
CA TYR A 203 -20.43 11.70 7.74
C TYR A 203 -20.88 10.36 8.31
N ASN A 204 -20.38 9.25 7.75
CA ASN A 204 -20.84 7.90 8.12
C ASN A 204 -19.83 7.14 9.01
N HIS A 205 -18.69 7.76 9.34
CA HIS A 205 -17.59 7.13 10.10
C HIS A 205 -17.10 5.81 9.51
N MET A 206 -17.22 5.67 8.18
CA MET A 206 -16.85 4.46 7.46
C MET A 206 -15.33 4.40 7.28
N ARG A 207 -14.76 3.19 7.28
CA ARG A 207 -13.33 3.00 6.98
C ARG A 207 -13.16 2.25 5.68
N PHE A 208 -12.36 2.82 4.80
CA PHE A 208 -11.99 2.22 3.52
C PHE A 208 -10.52 1.85 3.52
N PRO A 209 -10.12 0.73 2.90
CA PRO A 209 -8.72 0.44 2.64
C PRO A 209 -8.04 1.61 1.91
N GLY A 210 -6.90 2.05 2.44
CA GLY A 210 -6.18 3.21 1.90
C GLY A 210 -6.69 4.55 2.43
N GLY A 211 -7.90 4.62 2.98
CA GLY A 211 -8.52 5.86 3.45
C GLY A 211 -7.70 6.61 4.50
N GLY A 212 -6.90 5.89 5.30
CA GLY A 212 -6.02 6.50 6.30
C GLY A 212 -4.93 7.42 5.71
N LEU A 213 -4.62 7.32 4.42
CA LEU A 213 -3.68 8.22 3.73
C LEU A 213 -4.17 9.67 3.72
N ILE A 214 -5.48 9.91 3.85
CA ILE A 214 -6.05 11.26 3.92
C ILE A 214 -5.58 11.99 5.18
N ALA A 215 -5.37 11.27 6.27
CA ALA A 215 -4.89 11.84 7.53
C ALA A 215 -3.37 12.06 7.56
N ASP A 216 -2.63 11.59 6.54
CA ASP A 216 -1.17 11.75 6.46
C ASP A 216 -0.79 12.86 5.46
N PRO A 217 -0.29 14.02 5.93
CA PRO A 217 0.01 15.14 5.06
C PRO A 217 1.17 14.83 4.10
N LYS A 218 2.07 13.89 4.46
CA LYS A 218 3.14 13.45 3.57
C LYS A 218 2.58 12.70 2.36
N SER A 219 1.59 11.85 2.59
CA SER A 219 0.90 11.09 1.54
C SER A 219 0.09 12.00 0.61
N LEU A 220 -0.66 12.94 1.17
CA LEU A 220 -1.38 13.96 0.39
C LEU A 220 -0.43 14.77 -0.51
N ASN A 221 0.69 15.24 0.02
CA ASN A 221 1.69 15.96 -0.76
C ASN A 221 2.32 15.09 -1.85
N MET A 222 2.61 13.83 -1.56
CA MET A 222 3.15 12.89 -2.54
C MET A 222 2.19 12.66 -3.72
N LEU A 223 0.89 12.51 -3.44
CA LEU A 223 -0.13 12.43 -4.49
C LEU A 223 -0.17 13.72 -5.31
N ARG A 224 -0.22 14.89 -4.67
CA ARG A 224 -0.21 16.20 -5.36
C ARG A 224 1.00 16.37 -6.28
N GLU A 225 2.20 16.06 -5.80
CA GLU A 225 3.43 16.10 -6.59
C GLU A 225 3.36 15.17 -7.80
N LEU A 226 2.83 13.95 -7.63
CA LEU A 226 2.67 13.01 -8.74
C LEU A 226 1.67 13.52 -9.78
N LEU A 227 0.56 14.17 -9.37
CA LEU A 227 -0.37 14.77 -10.33
C LEU A 227 0.30 15.91 -11.12
N VAL A 228 1.18 16.70 -10.51
CA VAL A 228 1.99 17.72 -11.21
C VAL A 228 2.92 17.07 -12.23
N ILE A 229 3.60 15.98 -11.86
CA ILE A 229 4.47 15.22 -12.77
C ILE A 229 3.65 14.68 -13.96
N PHE A 230 2.47 14.10 -13.72
CA PHE A 230 1.60 13.60 -14.79
C PHE A 230 1.15 14.71 -15.73
N ARG A 231 0.81 15.89 -15.18
CA ARG A 231 0.43 17.07 -15.98
C ARG A 231 1.57 17.52 -16.89
N MET A 232 2.80 17.59 -16.37
CA MET A 232 4.00 17.90 -17.15
C MET A 232 4.21 16.89 -18.29
N TRP A 233 4.06 15.60 -18.00
CA TRP A 233 4.19 14.54 -19.00
C TRP A 233 3.06 14.56 -20.05
N GLY A 234 1.87 15.03 -19.68
CA GLY A 234 0.77 15.27 -20.63
C GLY A 234 1.12 16.26 -21.74
N PHE A 235 1.96 17.26 -21.47
CA PHE A 235 2.46 18.18 -22.51
C PHE A 235 3.45 17.51 -23.48
N ILE A 236 4.09 16.42 -23.07
CA ILE A 236 4.99 15.63 -23.92
C ILE A 236 4.16 14.66 -24.77
N SER A 237 3.24 13.94 -24.13
CA SER A 237 2.29 13.05 -24.80
C SER A 237 1.04 12.86 -23.96
N GLU A 238 -0.13 13.18 -24.53
CA GLU A 238 -1.42 12.95 -23.87
C GLU A 238 -1.67 11.48 -23.53
N SER A 239 -1.07 10.55 -24.27
CA SER A 239 -1.16 9.10 -24.00
C SER A 239 -0.55 8.67 -22.66
N CYS A 240 0.23 9.55 -22.02
CA CYS A 240 0.85 9.32 -20.71
C CYS A 240 -0.01 9.84 -19.55
N LEU A 241 -1.14 10.50 -19.82
CA LEU A 241 -2.08 10.94 -18.79
C LEU A 241 -2.92 9.75 -18.30
N PRO A 242 -3.36 9.76 -17.04
CA PRO A 242 -4.35 8.78 -16.58
C PRO A 242 -5.63 8.86 -17.42
N ALA A 243 -6.21 7.69 -17.70
CA ALA A 243 -7.48 7.57 -18.39
C ALA A 243 -8.63 7.55 -17.37
N TYR A 244 -9.72 8.25 -17.69
CA TYR A 244 -10.91 8.31 -16.84
C TYR A 244 -12.17 8.10 -17.68
N THR A 245 -13.12 7.36 -17.13
CA THR A 245 -14.47 7.25 -17.70
C THR A 245 -15.31 8.41 -17.19
N LYS A 246 -15.42 9.47 -18.01
CA LYS A 246 -16.17 10.69 -17.71
C LYS A 246 -17.66 10.49 -18.01
N MET A 247 -18.51 10.97 -17.11
CA MET A 247 -19.96 11.10 -17.30
C MET A 247 -20.36 12.55 -17.61
N THR A 248 -19.42 13.49 -17.50
CA THR A 248 -19.61 14.92 -17.78
C THR A 248 -18.53 15.42 -18.73
N ASP A 249 -18.93 16.19 -19.74
CA ASP A 249 -18.02 16.74 -20.74
C ASP A 249 -17.10 17.83 -20.16
N ASN A 250 -15.92 17.99 -20.77
CA ASN A 250 -14.96 19.06 -20.48
C ASN A 250 -14.41 19.15 -19.05
N LEU A 251 -14.55 18.09 -18.23
CA LEU A 251 -13.97 18.06 -16.89
C LEU A 251 -12.46 17.78 -16.94
N ASP A 252 -11.64 18.70 -16.42
CA ASP A 252 -10.22 18.44 -16.13
C ASP A 252 -10.08 17.76 -14.77
N ILE A 253 -10.08 16.43 -14.79
CA ILE A 253 -10.04 15.60 -13.60
C ILE A 253 -8.72 15.75 -12.85
N LEU A 254 -7.60 15.91 -13.56
CA LEU A 254 -6.29 16.00 -12.92
C LEU A 254 -6.20 17.28 -12.08
N SER A 255 -6.65 18.40 -12.65
CA SER A 255 -6.75 19.68 -11.94
C SER A 255 -7.77 19.64 -10.80
N LEU A 256 -8.91 18.97 -10.99
CA LEU A 256 -9.91 18.78 -9.93
C LEU A 256 -9.33 18.00 -8.74
N LEU A 257 -8.74 16.82 -9.00
CA LEU A 257 -8.14 16.00 -7.94
C LEU A 257 -7.02 16.73 -7.21
N PHE A 258 -6.19 17.48 -7.93
CA PHE A 258 -5.15 18.33 -7.31
C PHE A 258 -5.75 19.39 -6.38
N LYS A 259 -6.83 20.07 -6.81
CA LYS A 259 -7.56 21.06 -6.00
C LYS A 259 -8.15 20.41 -4.74
N LEU A 260 -8.81 19.26 -4.87
CA LEU A 260 -9.42 18.55 -3.74
C LEU A 260 -8.36 18.11 -2.73
N LEU A 261 -7.28 17.45 -3.18
CA LEU A 261 -6.15 17.10 -2.31
C LEU A 261 -5.55 18.31 -1.59
N THR A 262 -5.45 19.44 -2.30
CA THR A 262 -4.92 20.69 -1.72
C THR A 262 -5.84 21.22 -0.62
N LYS A 263 -7.16 21.25 -0.86
CA LYS A 263 -8.15 21.63 0.15
C LYS A 263 -8.12 20.68 1.36
N THR A 264 -7.99 19.37 1.12
CA THR A 264 -7.87 18.38 2.20
C THR A 264 -6.62 18.62 3.04
N LEU A 265 -5.48 18.92 2.41
CA LEU A 265 -4.24 19.22 3.13
C LEU A 265 -4.33 20.53 3.92
N LEU A 266 -4.99 21.57 3.38
CA LEU A 266 -5.17 22.85 4.06
C LEU A 266 -6.02 22.73 5.33
N ASN A 267 -6.96 21.77 5.35
CA ASN A 267 -7.78 21.43 6.50
C ASN A 267 -7.18 20.29 7.34
N HIS A 268 -5.88 20.00 7.18
CA HIS A 268 -5.24 18.92 7.94
C HIS A 268 -5.28 19.21 9.45
N GLY A 269 -5.79 18.25 10.23
CA GLY A 269 -5.94 18.39 11.67
C GLY A 269 -7.22 19.09 12.12
N SER A 270 -8.06 19.56 11.19
CA SER A 270 -9.41 20.06 11.46
C SER A 270 -10.47 19.21 10.76
N GLU A 271 -11.75 19.43 11.08
CA GLU A 271 -12.83 18.86 10.29
C GLU A 271 -12.79 19.43 8.86
N PRO A 272 -13.03 18.61 7.82
CA PRO A 272 -13.08 19.10 6.45
C PRO A 272 -14.24 20.09 6.25
N ASP A 273 -13.99 21.17 5.54
CA ASP A 273 -15.00 22.17 5.17
C ASP A 273 -16.16 21.52 4.36
N GLU A 274 -17.41 21.96 4.59
CA GLU A 274 -18.59 21.46 3.89
C GLU A 274 -18.44 21.62 2.37
N THR A 275 -17.84 22.72 1.91
CA THR A 275 -17.62 22.92 0.46
C THR A 275 -16.71 21.87 -0.16
N LEU A 276 -15.73 21.37 0.60
CA LEU A 276 -14.86 20.28 0.15
C LEU A 276 -15.63 18.97 0.08
N LEU A 277 -16.45 18.69 1.09
CA LEU A 277 -17.26 17.47 1.16
C LEU A 277 -18.29 17.43 0.03
N ASP A 278 -18.99 18.54 -0.24
CA ASP A 278 -19.93 18.66 -1.35
C ASP A 278 -19.25 18.41 -2.71
N GLU A 279 -18.09 19.02 -2.96
CA GLU A 279 -17.35 18.78 -4.20
C GLU A 279 -16.93 17.30 -4.34
N CYS A 280 -16.55 16.64 -3.24
CA CYS A 280 -16.20 15.22 -3.24
C CYS A 280 -17.42 14.31 -3.47
N CYS A 281 -18.59 14.66 -2.91
CA CYS A 281 -19.86 13.95 -3.12
C CYS A 281 -20.31 13.96 -4.59
N LEU A 282 -19.89 14.96 -5.37
CA LEU A 282 -20.23 15.04 -6.80
C LEU A 282 -19.40 14.09 -7.67
N LEU A 283 -18.23 13.62 -7.20
CA LEU A 283 -17.31 12.81 -8.01
C LEU A 283 -17.97 11.57 -8.63
N PRO A 284 -18.73 10.73 -7.89
CA PRO A 284 -19.35 9.53 -8.46
C PRO A 284 -20.39 9.81 -9.54
N SER A 285 -20.95 11.03 -9.59
CA SER A 285 -21.90 11.43 -10.65
C SER A 285 -21.20 11.97 -11.90
N GLN A 286 -19.94 12.41 -11.78
CA GLN A 286 -19.17 13.01 -12.87
C GLN A 286 -18.17 12.05 -13.50
N ILE A 287 -17.67 11.08 -12.72
CA ILE A 287 -16.57 10.20 -13.08
C ILE A 287 -16.83 8.81 -12.49
N LEU A 288 -16.55 7.76 -13.26
CA LEU A 288 -16.58 6.39 -12.77
C LEU A 288 -15.53 6.19 -11.66
N ILE A 289 -15.95 5.79 -10.47
CA ILE A 289 -15.03 5.50 -9.36
C ILE A 289 -14.55 4.04 -9.47
N PRO A 290 -13.24 3.78 -9.67
CA PRO A 290 -12.72 2.43 -9.75
C PRO A 290 -12.69 1.78 -8.36
N SER A 291 -12.94 0.47 -8.30
CA SER A 291 -12.63 -0.33 -7.12
C SER A 291 -11.13 -0.61 -7.07
N ILE A 292 -10.49 -0.39 -5.92
CA ILE A 292 -9.05 -0.62 -5.73
C ILE A 292 -8.81 -1.82 -4.80
N ASP A 293 -8.02 -2.79 -5.27
CA ASP A 293 -7.50 -3.88 -4.45
C ASP A 293 -6.16 -3.48 -3.84
N LEU A 294 -6.09 -3.50 -2.50
CA LEU A 294 -4.91 -3.14 -1.72
C LEU A 294 -4.34 -4.34 -0.95
N GLY A 295 -4.57 -5.58 -1.42
CA GLY A 295 -3.88 -6.79 -0.95
C GLY A 295 -4.05 -7.03 0.56
N ASN A 296 -5.19 -6.65 1.10
CA ASN A 296 -5.51 -6.65 2.53
C ASN A 296 -6.31 -7.90 2.93
N HIS A 297 -6.02 -9.06 2.32
CA HIS A 297 -6.70 -10.32 2.64
C HIS A 297 -6.15 -10.95 3.92
N ALA A 298 -7.02 -11.18 4.90
CA ALA A 298 -6.70 -11.85 6.16
C ALA A 298 -6.76 -13.37 6.04
N GLU A 299 -5.75 -13.94 5.41
CA GLU A 299 -5.66 -15.38 5.17
C GLU A 299 -4.37 -15.97 5.77
N GLY A 300 -4.32 -17.31 5.82
CA GLY A 300 -3.17 -18.05 6.36
C GLY A 300 -2.84 -17.68 7.82
N VAL A 301 -1.55 -17.45 8.10
CA VAL A 301 -1.05 -17.08 9.45
C VAL A 301 -1.58 -15.74 9.96
N ALA A 302 -2.14 -14.91 9.09
CA ALA A 302 -2.73 -13.62 9.43
C ALA A 302 -4.25 -13.70 9.59
N SER A 303 -4.87 -14.88 9.46
CA SER A 303 -6.32 -15.03 9.67
C SER A 303 -6.66 -14.92 11.16
N PRO A 304 -7.58 -14.02 11.56
CA PRO A 304 -8.09 -13.94 12.93
C PRO A 304 -8.67 -15.29 13.42
N ALA A 305 -9.10 -16.17 12.50
CA ALA A 305 -9.68 -17.46 12.81
C ALA A 305 -8.76 -18.36 13.64
N LEU A 306 -7.44 -18.17 13.53
CA LEU A 306 -6.44 -18.91 14.29
C LEU A 306 -6.49 -18.67 15.80
N PHE A 307 -7.23 -17.65 16.25
CA PHE A 307 -7.41 -17.28 17.65
C PHE A 307 -8.86 -17.43 18.13
N LEU A 308 -9.80 -17.67 17.21
CA LEU A 308 -11.21 -17.86 17.52
C LEU A 308 -11.55 -19.34 17.76
N ASN A 309 -10.75 -20.26 17.22
CA ASN A 309 -10.97 -21.70 17.31
C ASN A 309 -10.11 -22.34 18.41
N SER A 310 -10.64 -23.38 19.05
CA SER A 310 -9.94 -24.16 20.07
C SER A 310 -8.82 -25.02 19.46
N LEU A 311 -7.70 -25.13 20.16
CA LEU A 311 -6.57 -25.98 19.76
C LEU A 311 -6.85 -27.47 20.11
N PRO A 312 -6.25 -28.43 19.37
CA PRO A 312 -5.42 -28.25 18.18
C PRO A 312 -6.24 -27.95 16.93
N LEU A 313 -5.67 -27.17 15.99
CA LEU A 313 -6.28 -26.89 14.69
C LEU A 313 -5.83 -27.95 13.68
N PRO A 314 -6.75 -28.69 13.04
CA PRO A 314 -6.41 -29.65 12.01
C PRO A 314 -6.13 -28.95 10.68
N PHE A 315 -5.08 -29.39 10.00
CA PHE A 315 -4.71 -28.92 8.66
C PHE A 315 -4.35 -30.12 7.79
N GLU A 316 -4.69 -30.04 6.50
CA GLU A 316 -4.28 -31.01 5.50
C GLU A 316 -3.45 -30.32 4.41
N PHE A 317 -2.38 -30.98 3.96
CA PHE A 317 -1.47 -30.39 2.99
C PHE A 317 -2.20 -30.09 1.67
N GLY A 318 -2.14 -28.83 1.23
CA GLY A 318 -2.76 -28.40 -0.02
C GLY A 318 -4.26 -28.10 0.07
N ILE A 319 -4.89 -28.31 1.23
CA ILE A 319 -6.30 -28.00 1.45
C ILE A 319 -6.41 -26.76 2.33
N GLN A 320 -7.13 -25.74 1.85
CA GLN A 320 -7.45 -24.55 2.65
C GLN A 320 -8.63 -24.88 3.58
N PRO A 321 -8.47 -24.80 4.92
CA PRO A 321 -9.57 -25.10 5.82
C PRO A 321 -10.66 -24.03 5.79
N ASP A 322 -11.92 -24.46 5.72
CA ASP A 322 -13.08 -23.57 5.69
C ASP A 322 -13.13 -22.60 6.88
N PHE A 323 -12.72 -23.04 8.06
CA PHE A 323 -12.74 -22.20 9.27
C PHE A 323 -11.78 -21.00 9.20
N LEU A 324 -10.79 -21.00 8.29
CA LEU A 324 -9.90 -19.85 8.08
C LEU A 324 -10.54 -18.75 7.23
N HIS A 325 -11.61 -19.05 6.48
CA HIS A 325 -12.33 -18.08 5.68
C HIS A 325 -13.21 -17.21 6.56
N ILE A 326 -12.68 -16.04 6.92
CA ILE A 326 -13.46 -14.99 7.57
C ILE A 326 -13.85 -13.97 6.50
N PRO A 327 -15.16 -13.79 6.20
CA PRO A 327 -15.60 -12.78 5.24
C PRO A 327 -15.22 -11.39 5.76
N SER A 328 -14.52 -10.64 4.93
CA SER A 328 -14.10 -9.28 5.24
C SER A 328 -15.29 -8.34 5.13
N LYS A 329 -15.61 -7.61 6.21
CA LYS A 329 -16.63 -6.54 6.20
C LYS A 329 -16.00 -5.23 5.71
N LEU A 330 -15.49 -5.21 4.48
CA LEU A 330 -14.96 -3.99 3.87
C LEU A 330 -16.08 -3.22 3.17
N HIS A 331 -16.08 -1.92 3.36
CA HIS A 331 -16.98 -1.02 2.63
C HIS A 331 -16.40 -0.73 1.25
N ALA A 332 -17.27 -0.72 0.25
CA ALA A 332 -16.98 -0.18 -1.07
C ALA A 332 -17.46 1.28 -1.12
N VAL A 333 -16.73 2.12 -1.85
CA VAL A 333 -17.15 3.51 -2.06
C VAL A 333 -18.46 3.50 -2.83
N GLU A 334 -19.46 4.23 -2.35
CA GLU A 334 -20.74 4.37 -3.06
C GLU A 334 -20.54 4.83 -4.53
N GLY A 335 -21.23 4.18 -5.46
CA GLY A 335 -21.08 4.43 -6.90
C GLY A 335 -19.84 3.81 -7.55
N SER A 336 -18.98 3.11 -6.78
CA SER A 336 -17.84 2.39 -7.36
C SER A 336 -18.27 1.16 -8.14
N VAL A 337 -17.56 0.86 -9.23
CA VAL A 337 -17.81 -0.32 -10.05
C VAL A 337 -16.75 -1.38 -9.77
N ALA A 338 -17.20 -2.52 -9.24
CA ALA A 338 -16.37 -3.70 -9.09
C ALA A 338 -16.24 -4.42 -10.43
N MET A 339 -15.03 -4.55 -10.94
CA MET A 339 -14.74 -5.39 -12.10
C MET A 339 -14.43 -6.81 -11.62
N PRO A 340 -15.10 -7.87 -12.13
CA PRO A 340 -14.91 -9.25 -11.68
C PRO A 340 -13.61 -9.88 -12.22
N SER A 341 -12.51 -9.15 -12.16
CA SER A 341 -11.20 -9.50 -12.67
C SER A 341 -10.20 -9.58 -11.52
N LYS A 342 -9.35 -10.62 -11.51
CA LYS A 342 -8.21 -10.66 -10.59
C LYS A 342 -7.26 -9.52 -10.93
N VAL A 343 -6.66 -8.88 -9.94
CA VAL A 343 -5.72 -7.77 -10.17
C VAL A 343 -4.29 -8.25 -9.88
N ASP A 344 -3.34 -7.84 -10.73
CA ASP A 344 -1.92 -8.00 -10.44
C ASP A 344 -1.51 -7.00 -9.36
N ILE A 345 -1.13 -7.47 -8.17
CA ILE A 345 -0.82 -6.60 -7.04
C ILE A 345 0.47 -5.78 -7.20
N VAL A 346 1.33 -6.15 -8.16
CA VAL A 346 2.58 -5.43 -8.46
C VAL A 346 2.40 -4.46 -9.62
N ARG A 347 1.61 -4.84 -10.62
CA ARG A 347 1.41 -4.05 -11.84
C ARG A 347 0.13 -3.22 -11.82
N HIS A 348 -0.80 -3.52 -10.92
CA HIS A 348 -2.13 -2.92 -10.82
C HIS A 348 -2.92 -3.00 -12.13
N ILE A 349 -2.82 -4.15 -12.82
CA ILE A 349 -3.58 -4.41 -14.05
C ILE A 349 -4.55 -5.57 -13.84
N GLY A 350 -5.67 -5.54 -14.55
CA GLY A 350 -6.61 -6.65 -14.59
C GLY A 350 -6.00 -7.87 -15.30
N LEU A 351 -6.17 -9.04 -14.70
CA LEU A 351 -5.66 -10.33 -15.16
C LEU A 351 -6.77 -11.22 -15.76
N GLY A 352 -8.02 -10.79 -15.69
CA GLY A 352 -9.18 -11.60 -16.02
C GLY A 352 -9.47 -12.66 -14.94
N SER A 353 -10.33 -13.63 -15.28
CA SER A 353 -10.77 -14.65 -14.32
C SER A 353 -9.73 -15.76 -14.11
N ASN A 354 -9.00 -16.12 -15.17
CA ASN A 354 -8.06 -17.25 -15.20
C ASN A 354 -6.68 -16.81 -15.74
N PRO A 355 -5.87 -16.09 -14.94
CA PRO A 355 -4.52 -15.74 -15.34
C PRO A 355 -3.66 -16.98 -15.59
N SER A 356 -3.01 -17.04 -16.74
CA SER A 356 -1.97 -18.04 -17.02
C SER A 356 -0.62 -17.59 -16.45
N ALA A 357 0.20 -18.54 -15.96
CA ALA A 357 1.55 -18.28 -15.45
C ALA A 357 1.63 -17.17 -14.38
N ALA A 358 0.85 -17.32 -13.30
CA ALA A 358 0.84 -16.40 -12.18
C ALA A 358 1.48 -17.00 -10.91
N ARG A 359 1.97 -16.11 -10.05
CA ARG A 359 2.46 -16.43 -8.71
C ARG A 359 1.49 -15.85 -7.68
N HIS A 360 1.31 -16.59 -6.59
CA HIS A 360 0.44 -16.19 -5.48
C HIS A 360 1.31 -15.90 -4.25
N CYS A 361 0.95 -14.87 -3.51
CA CYS A 361 1.59 -14.57 -2.25
C CYS A 361 1.20 -15.58 -1.18
N THR A 362 2.17 -16.11 -0.42
CA THR A 362 1.91 -17.06 0.67
C THR A 362 1.26 -16.45 1.92
N ARG A 363 1.08 -15.12 1.97
CA ARG A 363 0.51 -14.40 3.12
C ARG A 363 -0.82 -13.71 2.83
N CYS A 364 -0.91 -12.98 1.73
CA CYS A 364 -2.13 -12.24 1.37
C CYS A 364 -2.83 -12.81 0.15
N PHE A 365 -2.34 -13.91 -0.42
CA PHE A 365 -2.92 -14.60 -1.58
C PHE A 365 -3.07 -13.76 -2.86
N SER A 366 -2.67 -12.49 -2.81
CA SER A 366 -2.60 -11.61 -3.97
C SER A 366 -1.73 -12.22 -5.08
N ILE A 367 -2.10 -11.86 -6.30
CA ILE A 367 -1.61 -12.51 -7.51
C ILE A 367 -0.70 -11.53 -8.25
N SER A 368 0.32 -12.06 -8.92
CA SER A 368 1.11 -11.29 -9.88
C SER A 368 1.57 -12.19 -11.02
N MET A 369 1.68 -11.68 -12.24
CA MET A 369 2.20 -12.49 -13.36
C MET A 369 3.70 -12.75 -13.19
N VAL A 370 4.15 -13.94 -13.61
CA VAL A 370 5.55 -14.35 -13.53
C VAL A 370 6.42 -13.63 -14.56
N ARG A 371 5.89 -13.37 -15.76
CA ARG A 371 6.62 -12.73 -16.86
C ARG A 371 6.10 -11.31 -17.12
N PRO A 372 6.97 -10.31 -17.31
CA PRO A 372 6.57 -9.01 -17.81
C PRO A 372 5.99 -9.14 -19.22
N GLY A 373 4.83 -8.50 -19.46
CA GLY A 373 4.27 -8.38 -20.81
C GLY A 373 5.06 -7.41 -21.71
N VAL A 374 5.81 -6.47 -21.11
CA VAL A 374 6.50 -5.38 -21.82
C VAL A 374 8.01 -5.45 -21.58
N LYS A 375 8.82 -5.39 -22.66
CA LYS A 375 10.28 -5.49 -22.62
C LYS A 375 10.99 -4.14 -22.38
N ALA A 376 10.47 -3.27 -21.52
CA ALA A 376 11.16 -2.01 -21.17
C ALA A 376 12.17 -2.21 -20.03
N GLY A 377 13.25 -1.42 -20.00
CA GLY A 377 14.22 -1.46 -18.90
C GLY A 377 13.62 -0.98 -17.57
N THR A 378 12.84 0.08 -17.63
CA THR A 378 12.21 0.73 -16.46
C THR A 378 11.18 -0.17 -15.78
N ILE A 379 10.31 -0.84 -16.56
CA ILE A 379 9.34 -1.79 -16.00
C ILE A 379 10.03 -3.00 -15.37
N ARG A 380 11.14 -3.46 -15.94
CA ARG A 380 11.95 -4.52 -15.30
C ARG A 380 12.51 -4.05 -13.97
N ALA A 381 13.04 -2.84 -13.88
CA ALA A 381 13.54 -2.28 -12.62
C ALA A 381 12.43 -2.15 -11.56
N TRP A 382 11.21 -1.76 -11.96
CA TRP A 382 10.02 -1.79 -11.10
C TRP A 382 9.75 -3.19 -10.54
N GLU A 383 9.66 -4.19 -11.42
CA GLU A 383 9.35 -5.57 -11.04
C GLU A 383 10.41 -6.22 -10.15
N GLN A 384 11.69 -5.88 -10.34
CA GLN A 384 12.79 -6.41 -9.54
C GLN A 384 12.64 -6.09 -8.05
N ARG A 385 11.96 -4.99 -7.68
CA ARG A 385 11.65 -4.66 -6.28
C ARG A 385 10.80 -5.73 -5.59
N TRP A 386 9.98 -6.41 -6.36
CA TRP A 386 8.98 -7.37 -5.90
C TRP A 386 9.26 -8.79 -6.44
N VAL A 387 10.48 -9.06 -6.91
CA VAL A 387 10.81 -10.36 -7.51
C VAL A 387 10.79 -11.47 -6.46
N ARG A 388 11.32 -11.21 -5.26
CA ARG A 388 11.40 -12.18 -4.16
C ARG A 388 10.16 -12.21 -3.27
N PHE A 389 9.56 -11.04 -3.04
CA PHE A 389 8.45 -10.89 -2.10
C PHE A 389 7.33 -10.06 -2.69
N CYS A 390 6.10 -10.40 -2.29
CA CYS A 390 4.91 -9.58 -2.45
C CYS A 390 5.07 -8.26 -1.69
N PRO A 391 4.36 -7.17 -2.07
CA PRO A 391 4.32 -5.95 -1.26
C PRO A 391 3.93 -6.15 0.21
N CYS A 392 3.20 -7.23 0.53
CA CYS A 392 2.90 -7.60 1.92
C CYS A 392 4.02 -8.40 2.63
N GLY A 393 5.18 -8.57 1.99
CA GLY A 393 6.36 -9.29 2.49
C GLY A 393 6.27 -10.81 2.39
N GLY A 394 5.15 -11.36 1.93
CA GLY A 394 5.01 -12.80 1.70
C GLY A 394 5.84 -13.27 0.52
N GLN A 395 6.30 -14.51 0.58
CA GLN A 395 7.01 -15.14 -0.53
C GLN A 395 6.05 -15.46 -1.67
N TRP A 396 6.60 -15.54 -2.87
CA TRP A 396 5.84 -15.96 -4.04
C TRP A 396 5.86 -17.48 -4.18
N ARG A 397 4.67 -18.08 -4.30
CA ARG A 397 4.46 -19.46 -4.72
C ARG A 397 4.01 -19.48 -6.18
N LEU A 398 4.66 -20.28 -7.01
CA LEU A 398 4.19 -20.54 -8.36
C LEU A 398 2.93 -21.40 -8.30
N VAL A 399 1.90 -20.98 -9.03
CA VAL A 399 0.70 -21.79 -9.24
C VAL A 399 0.78 -22.27 -10.69
N MET A 400 1.00 -23.58 -10.82
CA MET A 400 1.08 -24.27 -12.11
C MET A 400 -0.31 -24.56 -12.65
#